data_AF-A0A927XE50-F1
#
_entry.id   AF-A0A927XE50-F1
#
_cell.length_a   1.000
_cell.length_b   1.000
_cell.length_c   1.000
_cell.angle_alpha   90.00
_cell.angle_beta   90.00
_cell.angle_gamma   90.00
#
_symmetry.space_group_name_H-M   'P 1'
#
loop_
_entity.id
_entity.type
_entity.pdbx_description
1 polymer ?
#
loop_
_entity_poly.entity_id
_entity_poly.type
_entity_poly.pdbx_seq_one_letter_code
_entity_poly.pdbx_strand_id
1 'polypeptide(L)'
;MEVKKIKNEFGLYDIVLVKGSKRLKIIFSGNLDLYWSLYDIDNLQEICEFPVTKENYRVYLLFEELYDRIKKCEVSRLDEQTIGLCENIEQFNRYKRGIELYNKNVYIREQNNPNRLFNNGIVEWHCDDTNYDDANVLRIIKKDEDEFLIQLQCSPKEFSNRHSVRIRNSRSGHKPFNTLFMDMYNSFQDYDIDDNQIYIQEYAYQKKLEMRKKN
;
A
#
# COMPACT_ATOMS: atom_id res chain seq x y z
N MET A 1 8.02 -0.75 15.07
CA MET A 1 7.03 0.17 14.44
C MET A 1 5.69 0.05 15.16
N GLU A 2 5.04 1.17 15.49
CA GLU A 2 3.74 1.20 16.17
C GLU A 2 2.60 1.53 15.18
N VAL A 3 1.42 0.95 15.38
CA VAL A 3 0.19 1.23 14.61
C VAL A 3 -0.81 1.94 15.50
N LYS A 4 -1.35 3.07 15.04
CA LYS A 4 -2.46 3.77 15.70
C LYS A 4 -3.66 3.82 14.77
N LYS A 5 -4.85 3.55 15.32
CA LYS A 5 -6.14 3.65 14.64
C LYS A 5 -6.93 4.78 15.29
N ILE A 6 -7.29 5.78 14.49
CA ILE A 6 -8.04 6.96 14.95
C ILE A 6 -9.41 6.93 14.28
N LYS A 7 -10.47 6.78 15.06
CA LYS A 7 -11.83 6.71 14.49
C LYS A 7 -12.17 8.04 13.82
N ASN A 8 -12.61 7.97 12.57
CA ASN A 8 -13.05 9.13 11.80
C ASN A 8 -14.58 9.28 11.86
N GLU A 9 -15.08 10.37 11.27
CA GLU A 9 -16.51 10.72 11.26
C GLU A 9 -17.40 9.71 10.53
N PHE A 10 -16.83 8.85 9.69
CA PHE A 10 -17.54 7.81 8.93
C PHE A 10 -17.57 6.46 9.65
N GLY A 11 -17.05 6.38 10.89
CA GLY A 11 -16.99 5.14 11.66
C GLY A 11 -15.87 4.19 11.26
N LEU A 12 -15.01 4.59 10.31
CA LEU A 12 -13.79 3.88 9.92
C LEU A 12 -12.60 4.43 10.72
N TYR A 13 -11.45 3.79 10.59
CA TYR A 13 -10.20 4.23 11.21
C TYR A 13 -9.26 4.86 10.20
N ASP A 14 -8.76 6.05 10.53
CA ASP A 14 -7.51 6.56 9.98
C ASP A 14 -6.36 5.73 10.55
N ILE A 15 -5.47 5.27 9.67
CA ILE A 15 -4.32 4.44 10.05
C ILE A 15 -3.09 5.33 10.14
N VAL A 16 -2.37 5.28 11.26
CA VAL A 16 -1.12 6.02 11.47
C VAL A 16 -0.03 5.05 11.90
N LEU A 17 0.96 4.85 11.03
CA LEU A 17 2.17 4.10 11.35
C LEU A 17 3.23 5.05 11.91
N VAL A 18 3.90 4.62 12.98
CA VAL A 18 4.79 5.43 13.81
C VAL A 18 6.14 4.74 13.94
N LYS A 19 7.23 5.43 13.56
CA LYS A 19 8.60 4.99 13.83
C LYS A 19 9.49 6.19 14.14
N GLY A 20 9.88 6.36 15.41
CA GLY A 20 10.61 7.57 15.86
C GLY A 20 9.75 8.82 15.66
N SER A 21 10.29 9.82 14.97
CA SER A 21 9.61 11.06 14.55
C SER A 21 8.81 10.94 13.24
N LYS A 22 9.02 9.86 12.49
CA LYS A 22 8.36 9.63 11.20
C LYS A 22 6.96 9.06 11.38
N ARG A 23 6.02 9.52 10.56
CA ARG A 23 4.62 9.14 10.55
C ARG A 23 4.18 8.87 9.12
N LEU A 24 3.57 7.71 8.86
CA LEU A 24 2.83 7.44 7.63
C LEU A 24 1.35 7.35 7.97
N LYS A 25 0.53 8.23 7.39
CA LYS A 25 -0.92 8.30 7.59
C LYS A 25 -1.64 7.82 6.34
N ILE A 26 -2.59 6.91 6.50
CA ILE A 26 -3.46 6.41 5.44
C ILE A 26 -4.91 6.70 5.84
N ILE A 27 -5.60 7.49 5.02
CA ILE A 27 -6.95 7.99 5.30
C ILE A 27 -7.87 7.63 4.14
N PHE A 28 -9.05 7.13 4.48
CA PHE A 28 -10.19 7.09 3.57
C PHE A 28 -11.10 8.29 3.84
N SER A 29 -11.33 9.12 2.84
CA SER A 29 -12.08 10.37 2.98
C SER A 29 -13.50 10.25 2.40
N GLY A 30 -14.37 11.22 2.71
CA GLY A 30 -15.78 11.21 2.31
C GLY A 30 -16.04 11.26 0.80
N ASN A 31 -15.02 11.57 0.00
CA ASN A 31 -15.07 11.47 -1.47
C ASN A 31 -14.77 10.05 -1.99
N LEU A 32 -14.68 9.07 -1.09
CA LEU A 32 -14.40 7.66 -1.38
C LEU A 32 -13.00 7.40 -1.92
N ASP A 33 -12.03 8.29 -1.69
CA ASP A 33 -10.65 8.13 -2.12
C ASP A 33 -9.71 7.89 -0.94
N LEU A 34 -8.53 7.35 -1.25
CA LEU A 34 -7.45 7.18 -0.28
C LEU A 34 -6.45 8.31 -0.35
N TYR A 35 -5.92 8.66 0.81
CA TYR A 35 -4.85 9.65 0.97
C TYR A 35 -3.73 9.02 1.78
N TRP A 36 -2.54 9.02 1.20
CA TRP A 36 -1.32 8.63 1.88
C TRP A 36 -0.52 9.88 2.16
N SER A 37 -0.20 10.13 3.42
CA SER A 37 0.57 11.29 3.81
C SER A 37 1.73 10.90 4.72
N LEU A 38 2.89 11.51 4.52
CA LEU A 38 4.07 11.25 5.34
C LEU A 38 4.48 12.53 6.03
N TYR A 39 4.81 12.42 7.31
CA TYR A 39 5.30 13.54 8.10
C TYR A 39 6.53 13.09 8.85
N ASP A 40 7.63 13.82 8.70
CA ASP A 40 8.77 13.71 9.59
C ASP A 40 8.79 14.97 10.46
N ILE A 41 8.52 14.78 11.76
CA ILE A 41 8.41 15.87 12.72
C ILE A 41 9.74 16.63 12.86
N ASP A 42 10.86 15.95 12.60
CA ASP A 42 12.19 16.49 12.79
C ASP A 42 12.79 17.06 11.50
N ASN A 43 12.17 16.83 10.35
CA ASN A 43 12.77 17.15 9.05
C ASN A 43 11.75 17.44 7.95
N LEU A 44 11.74 18.66 7.43
CA LEU A 44 10.91 19.08 6.30
C LEU A 44 11.75 19.02 5.00
N GLN A 45 12.08 17.81 4.56
CA GLN A 45 12.70 17.59 3.24
C GLN A 45 11.65 17.56 2.14
N GLU A 46 12.05 17.73 0.87
CA GLU A 46 11.19 17.53 -0.32
C GLU A 46 10.79 16.07 -0.51
N ILE A 47 11.63 15.17 -0.02
CA ILE A 47 11.44 13.73 -0.03
C ILE A 47 11.35 13.27 1.41
N CYS A 48 10.25 12.61 1.71
CA CYS A 48 9.98 12.00 2.99
C CYS A 48 9.98 10.48 2.84
N GLU A 49 10.54 9.78 3.82
CA GLU A 49 10.72 8.33 3.78
C GLU A 49 10.27 7.67 5.07
N PHE A 50 9.55 6.55 4.97
CA PHE A 50 9.06 5.75 6.08
C PHE A 50 9.43 4.28 5.85
N PRO A 51 10.32 3.68 6.65
CA PRO A 51 10.70 2.29 6.50
C PRO A 51 9.68 1.37 7.17
N VAL A 52 9.22 0.37 6.43
CA VAL A 52 8.38 -0.73 6.90
C VAL A 52 9.23 -1.98 6.95
N THR A 53 9.47 -2.47 8.16
CA THR A 53 10.33 -3.63 8.41
C THR A 53 9.57 -4.72 9.15
N LYS A 54 10.15 -5.92 9.24
CA LYS A 54 9.59 -7.06 10.00
C LYS A 54 9.56 -6.86 11.53
N GLU A 55 9.79 -5.65 12.06
CA GLU A 55 9.53 -5.32 13.48
C GLU A 55 8.05 -5.42 13.84
N ASN A 56 7.17 -5.22 12.87
CA ASN A 56 5.75 -5.53 12.97
C ASN A 56 5.41 -6.34 11.72
N TYR A 57 5.42 -7.66 11.87
CA TYR A 57 5.39 -8.57 10.73
C TYR A 57 4.03 -8.55 10.02
N ARG A 58 2.93 -8.37 10.76
CA ARG A 58 1.59 -8.23 10.16
C ARG A 58 1.52 -7.01 9.26
N VAL A 59 2.04 -5.86 9.69
CA VAL A 59 2.09 -4.67 8.83
C VAL A 59 3.01 -4.90 7.64
N TYR A 60 4.18 -5.50 7.85
CA TYR A 60 5.09 -5.87 6.75
C TYR A 60 4.38 -6.72 5.68
N LEU A 61 3.60 -7.72 6.09
CA LEU A 61 2.82 -8.58 5.19
C LEU A 61 1.79 -7.80 4.37
N LEU A 62 1.16 -6.76 4.92
CA LEU A 62 0.23 -5.92 4.16
C LEU A 62 0.92 -5.19 3.01
N PHE A 63 2.12 -4.65 3.24
CA PHE A 63 2.94 -4.04 2.19
C PHE A 63 3.49 -5.06 1.20
N GLU A 64 3.85 -6.26 1.68
CA GLU A 64 4.30 -7.35 0.81
C GLU A 64 3.18 -7.83 -0.12
N GLU A 65 1.97 -8.03 0.40
CA GLU A 65 0.81 -8.42 -0.40
C GLU A 65 0.48 -7.34 -1.44
N LEU A 66 0.42 -6.06 -1.04
CA LEU A 66 0.19 -4.95 -1.96
C LEU A 66 1.22 -4.94 -3.10
N TYR A 67 2.51 -4.98 -2.73
CA TYR A 67 3.61 -4.92 -3.69
C TYR A 67 3.59 -6.11 -4.65
N ASP A 68 3.44 -7.33 -4.14
CA ASP A 68 3.45 -8.53 -4.98
C ASP A 68 2.24 -8.63 -5.90
N ARG A 69 1.05 -8.20 -5.44
CA ARG A 69 -0.15 -8.16 -6.28
C ARG A 69 -0.03 -7.12 -7.37
N ILE A 70 0.52 -5.93 -7.09
CA ILE A 70 0.80 -4.93 -8.12
C ILE A 70 1.79 -5.49 -9.15
N LYS A 71 2.92 -6.05 -8.69
CA LYS A 71 3.95 -6.66 -9.55
C LYS A 71 3.38 -7.74 -10.47
N LYS A 72 2.44 -8.55 -9.98
CA LYS A 72 1.78 -9.62 -10.75
C LYS A 72 0.55 -9.15 -11.54
N CYS A 73 0.14 -7.88 -11.40
CA CYS A 73 -1.11 -7.35 -11.95
C CYS A 73 -2.36 -8.11 -11.50
N GLU A 74 -2.36 -8.61 -10.26
CA GLU A 74 -3.44 -9.41 -9.66
C GLU A 74 -4.49 -8.51 -8.96
N VAL A 75 -5.21 -7.73 -9.77
CA VAL A 75 -6.12 -6.67 -9.32
C VAL A 75 -7.51 -7.17 -8.88
N SER A 76 -7.84 -8.43 -9.21
CA SER A 76 -9.07 -9.11 -8.79
C SER A 76 -8.75 -10.54 -8.34
N ARG A 77 -9.46 -11.04 -7.33
CA ARG A 77 -9.36 -12.41 -6.81
C ARG A 77 -10.74 -12.95 -6.47
N LEU A 78 -10.84 -14.27 -6.37
CA LEU A 78 -12.01 -14.90 -5.77
C LEU A 78 -11.95 -14.66 -4.26
N ASP A 79 -12.94 -13.98 -3.72
CA ASP A 79 -13.15 -13.85 -2.28
C ASP A 79 -14.15 -14.90 -1.76
N GLU A 80 -14.19 -15.10 -0.45
CA GLU A 80 -15.05 -16.10 0.19
C GLU A 80 -16.53 -15.88 -0.13
N GLN A 81 -16.96 -14.61 -0.28
CA GLN A 81 -18.34 -14.28 -0.64
C GLN A 81 -18.67 -14.75 -2.06
N THR A 82 -17.82 -14.44 -3.03
CA THR A 82 -17.98 -14.87 -4.43
C THR A 82 -17.97 -16.40 -4.53
N ILE A 83 -17.10 -17.06 -3.76
CA ILE A 83 -17.05 -18.53 -3.70
C ILE A 83 -18.36 -19.07 -3.10
N GLY A 84 -18.85 -18.48 -2.01
CA GLY A 84 -20.10 -18.88 -1.36
C GLY A 84 -21.35 -18.69 -2.23
N LEU A 85 -21.30 -17.81 -3.23
CA LEU A 85 -22.37 -17.61 -4.21
C LEU A 85 -22.35 -18.63 -5.36
N CYS A 86 -21.32 -19.47 -5.47
CA CYS A 86 -21.24 -20.49 -6.52
C CYS A 86 -22.13 -21.68 -6.16
N GLU A 87 -23.12 -21.98 -7.00
CA GLU A 87 -24.04 -23.10 -6.86
C GLU A 87 -23.38 -24.45 -7.16
N ASN A 88 -22.34 -24.46 -8.00
CA ASN A 88 -21.63 -25.67 -8.41
C ASN A 88 -20.19 -25.39 -8.89
N ILE A 89 -19.44 -26.47 -9.09
CA ILE A 89 -18.03 -26.44 -9.52
C ILE A 89 -17.83 -25.81 -10.91
N GLU A 90 -18.81 -25.95 -11.81
CA GLU A 90 -18.71 -25.36 -13.16
C GLU A 90 -18.80 -23.84 -13.09
N GLN A 91 -19.73 -23.31 -12.29
CA GLN A 91 -19.87 -21.88 -12.06
C GLN A 91 -18.62 -21.30 -11.37
N PHE A 92 -18.10 -21.97 -10.35
CA PHE A 92 -16.84 -21.60 -9.70
C PHE A 92 -15.69 -21.50 -10.71
N ASN A 93 -15.51 -22.53 -11.54
CA ASN A 93 -14.46 -22.55 -12.56
C ASN A 93 -14.63 -21.44 -13.61
N ARG A 94 -15.88 -21.10 -13.95
CA ARG A 94 -16.20 -20.00 -14.86
C ARG A 94 -15.78 -18.65 -14.28
N TYR A 95 -16.10 -18.37 -13.02
CA TYR A 95 -15.66 -17.14 -12.34
C TYR A 95 -14.14 -17.07 -12.22
N LYS A 96 -13.51 -18.16 -11.79
CA LYS A 96 -12.06 -18.27 -11.70
C LYS A 96 -11.39 -17.90 -13.01
N ARG A 97 -11.82 -18.52 -14.11
CA ARG A 97 -11.30 -18.25 -15.46
C ARG A 97 -11.54 -16.80 -15.89
N GLY A 98 -12.70 -16.24 -15.56
CA GLY A 98 -13.02 -14.83 -15.84
C GLY A 98 -12.04 -13.86 -15.17
N ILE A 99 -11.73 -14.10 -13.89
CA ILE A 99 -10.75 -13.31 -13.12
C ILE A 99 -9.35 -13.46 -13.70
N GLU A 100 -8.92 -14.69 -14.02
CA GLU A 100 -7.62 -14.95 -14.65
C GLU A 100 -7.48 -14.20 -15.98
N LEU A 101 -8.51 -14.21 -16.82
CA LEU A 101 -8.54 -13.45 -18.07
C LEU A 101 -8.51 -11.94 -17.85
N TYR A 102 -9.25 -11.44 -16.85
CA TYR A 102 -9.26 -10.03 -16.49
C TYR A 102 -7.88 -9.54 -16.06
N ASN A 103 -7.24 -10.24 -15.12
CA ASN A 103 -5.89 -9.90 -14.64
C ASN A 103 -4.86 -9.99 -15.76
N LYS A 104 -4.96 -10.99 -16.65
CA LYS A 104 -4.09 -11.09 -17.84
C LYS A 104 -4.23 -9.86 -18.76
N ASN A 105 -5.45 -9.38 -18.97
CA ASN A 105 -5.68 -8.18 -19.79
C ASN A 105 -5.16 -6.91 -19.10
N VAL A 106 -5.22 -6.83 -17.76
CA VAL A 106 -4.61 -5.75 -16.99
C VAL A 106 -3.09 -5.77 -17.15
N TYR A 107 -2.47 -6.94 -16.99
CA TYR A 107 -1.04 -7.12 -17.22
C TYR A 107 -0.61 -6.65 -18.61
N ILE A 108 -1.31 -7.07 -19.67
CA ILE A 108 -0.99 -6.66 -21.05
C ILE A 108 -1.07 -5.13 -21.20
N ARG A 109 -2.13 -4.49 -20.68
CA ARG A 109 -2.25 -3.02 -20.73
C ARG A 109 -1.12 -2.34 -19.98
N GLU A 110 -0.78 -2.86 -18.81
CA GLU A 110 0.27 -2.32 -17.95
C GLU A 110 1.65 -2.40 -18.60
N GLN A 111 1.98 -3.51 -19.27
CA GLN A 111 3.25 -3.64 -20.00
C GLN A 111 3.39 -2.65 -21.17
N ASN A 112 2.27 -2.18 -21.72
CA ASN A 112 2.24 -1.21 -22.82
C ASN A 112 2.06 0.24 -22.33
N ASN A 113 1.91 0.47 -21.03
CA ASN A 113 1.75 1.79 -20.45
C ASN A 113 3.13 2.44 -20.21
N PRO A 114 3.44 3.61 -20.82
CA PRO A 114 4.69 4.32 -20.54
C PRO A 114 4.79 4.79 -19.09
N ASN A 115 3.64 5.05 -18.46
CA ASN A 115 3.50 5.49 -17.07
C ASN A 115 3.03 4.33 -16.19
N ARG A 116 3.56 3.13 -16.45
CA ARG A 116 3.24 1.93 -15.67
C ARG A 116 3.53 2.15 -14.18
N LEU A 117 2.61 1.70 -13.35
CA LEU A 117 2.68 1.73 -11.90
C LEU A 117 3.87 0.90 -11.37
N PHE A 118 4.20 -0.23 -12.00
CA PHE A 118 5.33 -1.05 -11.59
C PHE A 118 6.47 -1.05 -12.61
N ASN A 119 7.63 -0.56 -12.19
CA ASN A 119 8.82 -0.49 -13.03
C ASN A 119 10.09 -0.72 -12.20
N ASN A 120 11.02 -1.55 -12.70
CA ASN A 120 12.34 -1.76 -12.10
C ASN A 120 12.33 -2.04 -10.58
N GLY A 121 11.33 -2.78 -10.09
CA GLY A 121 11.21 -3.10 -8.65
C GLY A 121 10.64 -1.98 -7.78
N ILE A 122 10.02 -0.98 -8.39
CA ILE A 122 9.41 0.16 -7.72
C ILE A 122 7.94 0.24 -8.14
N VAL A 123 7.05 0.35 -7.14
CA VAL A 123 5.68 0.82 -7.36
C VAL A 123 5.72 2.33 -7.29
N GLU A 124 5.30 3.03 -8.34
CA GLU A 124 5.32 4.50 -8.43
C GLU A 124 3.93 5.02 -8.80
N TRP A 125 3.28 5.70 -7.85
CA TRP A 125 1.96 6.30 -8.03
C TRP A 125 2.08 7.82 -8.07
N HIS A 126 1.69 8.42 -9.20
CA HIS A 126 1.59 9.87 -9.34
C HIS A 126 0.23 10.34 -8.82
N CYS A 127 0.21 11.38 -7.99
CA CYS A 127 -1.00 11.93 -7.41
C CYS A 127 -2.05 12.26 -8.50
N ASP A 128 -3.28 11.79 -8.31
CA ASP A 128 -4.36 11.98 -9.29
C ASP A 128 -4.94 13.41 -9.30
N ASP A 129 -4.46 14.32 -8.44
CA ASP A 129 -4.94 15.70 -8.33
C ASP A 129 -4.31 16.67 -9.33
N THR A 130 -3.17 16.30 -9.91
CA THR A 130 -2.35 17.17 -10.76
C THR A 130 -1.92 16.45 -12.04
N ASN A 131 -1.29 17.18 -12.97
CA ASN A 131 -0.67 16.56 -14.14
C ASN A 131 0.48 15.64 -13.72
N TYR A 132 0.72 14.59 -14.49
CA TYR A 132 1.70 13.55 -14.20
C TYR A 132 3.09 14.09 -13.83
N ASP A 133 3.63 15.02 -14.64
CA ASP A 133 4.97 15.58 -14.48
C ASP A 133 5.11 16.51 -13.26
N ASP A 134 3.98 17.03 -12.76
CA ASP A 134 3.93 18.01 -11.68
C ASP A 134 3.33 17.41 -10.40
N ALA A 135 3.12 16.09 -10.36
CA ALA A 135 2.44 15.42 -9.26
C ALA A 135 3.35 15.08 -8.09
N ASN A 136 2.80 15.09 -6.88
CA ASN A 136 3.39 14.39 -5.75
C ASN A 136 3.48 12.89 -6.09
N VAL A 137 4.57 12.24 -5.73
CA VAL A 137 4.84 10.85 -6.12
C VAL A 137 5.00 9.98 -4.88
N LEU A 138 4.22 8.89 -4.83
CA LEU A 138 4.37 7.81 -3.86
C LEU A 138 5.19 6.69 -4.48
N ARG A 139 6.25 6.27 -3.79
CA ARG A 139 7.03 5.09 -4.16
C ARG A 139 7.02 4.04 -3.05
N ILE A 140 6.83 2.79 -3.44
CA ILE A 140 7.03 1.62 -2.58
C ILE A 140 8.20 0.83 -3.17
N ILE A 141 9.29 0.80 -2.43
CA ILE A 141 10.56 0.20 -2.86
C ILE A 141 10.85 -0.99 -1.95
N LYS A 142 10.93 -2.21 -2.49
CA LYS A 142 11.43 -3.37 -1.74
C LYS A 142 12.96 -3.32 -1.74
N LYS A 143 13.57 -2.94 -0.61
CA LYS A 143 15.03 -2.80 -0.49
C LYS A 143 15.72 -4.17 -0.41
N ASP A 144 15.16 -5.04 0.42
CA ASP A 144 15.59 -6.43 0.59
C ASP A 144 14.40 -7.30 1.04
N GLU A 145 14.68 -8.51 1.53
CA GLU A 145 13.65 -9.44 2.03
C GLU A 145 12.99 -9.00 3.34
N ASP A 146 13.51 -8.00 4.04
CA ASP A 146 13.04 -7.59 5.37
C ASP A 146 12.54 -6.14 5.43
N GLU A 147 12.72 -5.37 4.36
CA GLU A 147 12.43 -3.93 4.36
C GLU A 147 11.78 -3.43 3.06
N PHE A 148 10.67 -2.73 3.26
CA PHE A 148 10.11 -1.79 2.29
C PHE A 148 10.43 -0.36 2.71
N LEU A 149 10.76 0.48 1.74
CA LEU A 149 10.87 1.93 1.92
C LEU A 149 9.70 2.60 1.22
N ILE A 150 8.89 3.32 2.01
CA ILE A 150 7.80 4.14 1.50
C ILE A 150 8.31 5.56 1.36
N GLN A 151 8.25 6.11 0.15
CA GLN A 151 8.76 7.44 -0.15
C GLN A 151 7.62 8.30 -0.69
N LEU A 152 7.50 9.51 -0.17
CA LEU A 152 6.65 10.56 -0.74
C LEU A 152 7.53 11.72 -1.15
N GLN A 153 7.48 12.08 -2.43
CA GLN A 153 8.15 13.26 -2.97
C GLN A 153 7.10 14.32 -3.27
N CYS A 154 7.29 15.52 -2.74
CA CYS A 154 6.47 16.68 -3.10
C CYS A 154 6.86 17.18 -4.50
N SER A 155 5.87 17.68 -5.23
CA SER A 155 6.10 18.41 -6.45
C SER A 155 6.82 19.72 -6.14
N PRO A 156 7.88 20.08 -6.88
CA PRO A 156 8.56 21.36 -6.72
C PRO A 156 7.66 22.56 -7.08
N LYS A 157 6.51 22.32 -7.72
CA LYS A 157 5.52 23.36 -8.08
C LYS A 157 4.37 23.50 -7.08
N GLU A 158 4.20 22.57 -6.15
CA GLU A 158 3.19 22.70 -5.09
C GLU A 158 3.74 23.54 -3.93
N PHE A 159 3.07 24.66 -3.63
CA PHE A 159 3.34 25.49 -2.44
C PHE A 159 2.91 24.83 -1.12
N SER A 160 2.39 23.59 -1.18
CA SER A 160 1.92 22.88 -0.01
C SER A 160 3.02 21.93 0.46
N ASN A 161 3.57 22.16 1.66
CA ASN A 161 4.53 21.25 2.33
C ASN A 161 3.88 19.90 2.74
N ARG A 162 2.85 19.46 2.04
CA ARG A 162 2.11 18.25 2.38
C ARG A 162 2.61 17.15 1.46
N HIS A 163 3.51 16.33 1.98
CA HIS A 163 3.87 15.04 1.42
C HIS A 163 2.63 14.15 1.45
N SER A 164 1.73 14.34 0.49
CA SER A 164 0.46 13.65 0.42
C SER A 164 0.15 13.30 -1.02
N VAL A 165 -0.25 12.06 -1.23
CA VAL A 165 -0.71 11.54 -2.52
C VAL A 165 -2.13 11.06 -2.35
N ARG A 166 -3.01 11.55 -3.23
CA ARG A 166 -4.37 11.05 -3.38
C ARG A 166 -4.39 9.93 -4.41
N ILE A 167 -5.02 8.83 -4.02
CA ILE A 167 -5.29 7.64 -4.82
C ILE A 167 -6.79 7.63 -5.09
N ARG A 168 -7.21 7.99 -6.31
CA ARG A 168 -8.63 8.05 -6.66
C ARG A 168 -9.21 6.67 -6.93
N ASN A 169 -10.38 6.41 -6.40
CA ASN A 169 -11.15 5.21 -6.72
C ASN A 169 -11.93 5.31 -8.03
N SER A 170 -12.09 6.53 -8.55
CA SER A 170 -12.69 6.77 -9.86
C SER A 170 -11.78 7.63 -10.73
N ARG A 171 -11.72 7.32 -12.03
CA ARG A 171 -10.95 8.07 -13.04
C ARG A 171 -9.44 8.23 -12.75
N SER A 172 -8.85 7.33 -11.95
CA SER A 172 -7.40 7.30 -11.76
C SER A 172 -6.68 6.87 -13.04
N GLY A 173 -5.52 7.48 -13.32
CA GLY A 173 -4.62 7.07 -14.39
C GLY A 173 -4.04 5.67 -14.19
N HIS A 174 -4.01 5.19 -12.95
CA HIS A 174 -3.51 3.87 -12.56
C HIS A 174 -4.64 2.85 -12.34
N LYS A 175 -5.86 3.09 -12.85
CA LYS A 175 -6.94 2.09 -12.79
C LYS A 175 -6.51 0.80 -13.52
N PRO A 176 -6.72 -0.40 -12.94
CA PRO A 176 -7.54 -0.69 -11.75
C PRO A 176 -6.77 -0.86 -10.44
N PHE A 177 -5.49 -0.51 -10.37
CA PHE A 177 -4.67 -0.80 -9.20
C PHE A 177 -5.10 -0.07 -7.92
N ASN A 178 -5.91 0.98 -8.01
CA ASN A 178 -6.53 1.63 -6.85
C ASN A 178 -7.24 0.64 -5.91
N THR A 179 -7.82 -0.45 -6.46
CA THR A 179 -8.49 -1.48 -5.65
C THR A 179 -7.54 -2.20 -4.71
N LEU A 180 -6.26 -2.36 -5.08
CA LEU A 180 -5.27 -3.01 -4.23
C LEU A 180 -4.89 -2.17 -3.02
N PHE A 181 -4.82 -0.84 -3.19
CA PHE A 181 -4.61 0.09 -2.09
C PHE A 181 -5.82 0.10 -1.14
N MET A 182 -7.03 0.00 -1.70
CA MET A 182 -8.26 -0.17 -0.92
C MET A 182 -8.31 -1.49 -0.16
N ASP A 183 -7.92 -2.61 -0.80
CA ASP A 183 -7.83 -3.92 -0.15
C ASP A 183 -6.88 -3.85 1.06
N MET A 184 -5.70 -3.25 0.88
CA MET A 184 -4.74 -3.08 1.97
C MET A 184 -5.31 -2.19 3.09
N TYR A 185 -5.99 -1.08 2.76
CA TYR A 185 -6.65 -0.22 3.76
C TYR A 185 -7.74 -0.98 4.53
N ASN A 186 -8.54 -1.79 3.86
CA ASN A 186 -9.56 -2.63 4.50
C ASN A 186 -8.91 -3.65 5.44
N SER A 187 -7.82 -4.30 5.04
CA SER A 187 -7.05 -5.19 5.93
C SER A 187 -6.51 -4.45 7.18
N PHE A 188 -6.19 -3.16 7.09
CA PHE A 188 -5.87 -2.35 8.26
C PHE A 188 -7.09 -2.04 9.15
N GLN A 189 -8.31 -1.99 8.60
CA GLN A 189 -9.52 -1.82 9.41
C GLN A 189 -9.74 -3.03 10.32
N ASP A 190 -9.40 -4.23 9.85
CA ASP A 190 -9.49 -5.48 10.62
C ASP A 190 -8.23 -5.76 11.46
N TYR A 191 -7.20 -4.91 11.36
CA TYR A 191 -6.00 -5.02 12.19
C TYR A 191 -6.33 -4.77 13.66
N ASP A 192 -6.07 -5.78 14.48
CA ASP A 192 -6.18 -5.70 15.95
C ASP A 192 -4.87 -5.18 16.52
N ILE A 193 -4.91 -4.01 17.17
CA ILE A 193 -3.73 -3.39 17.79
C ILE A 193 -3.37 -4.07 19.12
N ASP A 194 -4.36 -4.68 19.78
CA ASP A 194 -4.18 -5.31 21.08
C ASP A 194 -3.75 -6.79 20.96
N ASP A 195 -3.60 -7.27 19.72
CA ASP A 195 -3.03 -8.58 19.44
C ASP A 195 -1.56 -8.63 19.87
N ASN A 196 -1.31 -9.35 20.97
CA ASN A 196 0.01 -9.54 21.54
C ASN A 196 0.75 -10.76 20.94
N GLN A 197 0.26 -11.31 19.83
CA GLN A 197 0.94 -12.41 19.15
C GLN A 197 2.28 -11.94 18.57
N ILE A 198 3.37 -12.55 19.06
CA ILE A 198 4.71 -12.37 18.50
C ILE A 198 4.94 -13.42 17.41
N TYR A 199 5.25 -12.97 16.20
CA TYR A 199 5.58 -13.85 15.07
C TYR A 199 7.05 -14.25 15.09
N ILE A 200 7.36 -15.47 14.64
CA ILE A 200 8.75 -15.97 14.60
C ILE A 200 9.66 -15.06 13.75
N GLN A 201 9.10 -14.41 12.73
CA GLN A 201 9.78 -13.45 11.87
C GLN A 201 10.18 -12.19 12.62
N GLU A 202 9.36 -11.71 13.55
CA GLU A 202 9.67 -10.54 14.40
C GLU A 202 10.83 -10.87 15.33
N TYR A 203 10.79 -12.05 15.95
CA TYR A 203 11.89 -12.54 16.78
C TYR A 203 13.20 -12.69 16.00
N ALA A 204 13.16 -13.32 14.83
CA ALA A 204 14.33 -13.50 13.97
C ALA A 204 14.90 -12.15 13.52
N TYR A 205 14.04 -11.21 13.15
CA TYR A 205 14.45 -9.85 12.77
C TYR A 205 15.11 -9.11 13.94
N GLN A 206 14.53 -9.17 15.14
CA GLN A 206 15.11 -8.56 16.32
C GLN A 206 16.50 -9.14 16.64
N LYS A 207 16.67 -10.46 16.55
CA LYS A 207 17.98 -11.11 16.73
C LYS A 207 19.01 -10.66 15.70
N LYS A 208 18.58 -10.48 14.44
CA LYS A 208 19.44 -9.93 13.37
C LYS A 208 19.90 -8.51 13.70
N LEU A 209 19.01 -7.66 14.23
CA LEU A 209 19.36 -6.31 14.68
C LEU A 209 20.35 -6.32 15.87
N GLU A 210 20.14 -7.19 16.86
CA GLU A 210 21.03 -7.34 18.01
C GLU A 210 22.45 -7.76 17.58
N MET A 211 22.56 -8.68 16.62
CA MET A 211 23.86 -9.11 16.08
C MET A 211 24.55 -7.98 15.31
N ARG A 212 23.81 -7.19 14.52
CA ARG A 212 24.35 -6.04 13.79
C ARG A 212 24.89 -4.93 14.71
N LYS A 213 24.31 -4.75 15.90
CA LYS A 213 24.76 -3.74 16.88
C LYS A 213 26.04 -4.14 17.63
N LYS A 214 26.43 -5.42 17.60
CA LYS A 214 27.62 -5.95 18.29
C LYS A 214 28.87 -5.98 17.42
N ASN A 215 28.72 -5.78 16.11
CA ASN A 215 29.79 -5.68 15.12
C ASN A 215 30.02 -4.21 14.76
#